data_AF-A0A954J885-F1
#
_entry.id   AF-A0A954J885-F1
#
_cell.length_a   1.000
_cell.length_b   1.000
_cell.length_c   1.000
_cell.angle_alpha   90.00
_cell.angle_beta   90.00
_cell.angle_gamma   90.00
#
_symmetry.space_group_name_H-M   'P 1'
#
loop_
_entity.id
_entity.type
_entity.pdbx_description
1 polymer ?
#
loop_
_entity_poly.entity_id
_entity_poly.type
_entity_poly.pdbx_seq_one_letter_code
_entity_poly.pdbx_strand_id
1 'polypeptide(L)'
;MTQRARRTPFPVIKFFADASIVIAALLFVGCFLGMVLFAVQGQRLWSIGIGIAAAPLALTWAFHGELLALLLSLEAHTRLSAEQAEKTNKLLDTLRMTQPASLEATGENLLITCPACTAKFTASRDFAGKMVRCGKCGTKFIAEG
;
A
#
# COMPACT_ATOMS: atom_id res chain seq x y z
N MET A 1 -69.50 -65.31 -21.47
CA MET A 1 -69.75 -64.20 -22.41
C MET A 1 -69.37 -62.90 -21.71
N THR A 2 -68.19 -62.37 -22.01
CA THR A 2 -67.65 -61.18 -21.36
C THR A 2 -67.39 -60.10 -22.41
N GLN A 3 -68.24 -59.08 -22.43
CA GLN A 3 -68.10 -57.92 -23.30
C GLN A 3 -66.90 -57.07 -22.89
N ARG A 4 -65.97 -56.85 -23.83
CA ARG A 4 -64.89 -55.86 -23.72
C ARG A 4 -65.46 -54.45 -23.92
N ALA A 5 -65.69 -53.73 -22.84
CA ALA A 5 -65.88 -52.29 -22.87
C ALA A 5 -64.54 -51.59 -23.18
N ARG A 6 -64.38 -51.06 -24.40
CA ARG A 6 -63.25 -50.18 -24.75
C ARG A 6 -63.49 -48.81 -24.12
N ARG A 7 -62.84 -48.53 -23.00
CA ARG A 7 -62.69 -47.16 -22.48
C ARG A 7 -61.69 -46.42 -23.38
N THR A 8 -62.16 -45.46 -24.15
CA THR A 8 -61.27 -44.49 -24.83
C THR A 8 -60.65 -43.56 -23.77
N PRO A 9 -59.32 -43.42 -23.70
CA PRO A 9 -58.67 -42.52 -22.76
C PRO A 9 -58.87 -41.05 -23.18
N PHE A 10 -59.60 -40.34 -22.32
CA PHE A 10 -59.56 -38.94 -21.92
C PHE A 10 -59.05 -37.82 -22.89
N PRO A 11 -59.82 -36.71 -23.04
CA PRO A 11 -59.51 -35.57 -23.91
C PRO A 11 -58.49 -34.55 -23.34
N VAL A 12 -57.60 -34.95 -22.43
CA VAL A 12 -56.71 -33.99 -21.72
C VAL A 12 -55.58 -33.46 -22.62
N ILE A 13 -55.23 -34.17 -23.70
CA ILE A 13 -54.06 -33.84 -24.53
C ILE A 13 -54.30 -32.61 -25.42
N LYS A 14 -55.56 -32.28 -25.76
CA LYS A 14 -55.85 -31.13 -26.64
C LYS A 14 -55.59 -29.76 -25.97
N PHE A 15 -55.84 -29.64 -24.67
CA PHE A 15 -55.69 -28.36 -23.97
C PHE A 15 -54.24 -27.86 -23.89
N PHE A 16 -53.26 -28.77 -23.84
CA PHE A 16 -51.85 -28.38 -23.76
C PHE A 16 -51.30 -27.86 -25.10
N ALA A 17 -51.81 -28.37 -26.22
CA ALA A 17 -51.42 -27.91 -27.56
C ALA A 17 -51.79 -26.43 -27.75
N ASP A 18 -53.00 -26.04 -27.40
CA ASP A 18 -53.47 -24.65 -27.61
C ASP A 18 -52.72 -23.65 -26.73
N ALA A 19 -52.39 -24.01 -25.48
CA ALA A 19 -51.63 -23.12 -24.60
C ALA A 19 -50.20 -22.85 -25.11
N SER A 20 -49.53 -23.88 -25.64
CA SER A 20 -48.17 -23.73 -26.19
C SER A 20 -48.12 -22.83 -27.43
N ILE A 21 -49.15 -22.90 -28.28
CA ILE A 21 -49.27 -22.04 -29.47
C ILE A 21 -49.46 -20.58 -29.05
N VAL A 22 -50.31 -20.32 -28.05
CA VAL A 22 -50.54 -18.96 -27.54
C VAL A 22 -49.27 -18.38 -26.92
N ILE A 23 -48.51 -19.16 -26.16
CA ILE A 23 -47.24 -18.71 -25.57
C ILE A 23 -46.21 -18.41 -26.65
N ALA A 24 -46.07 -19.28 -27.66
CA ALA A 24 -45.15 -19.06 -28.77
C ALA A 24 -45.52 -17.81 -29.58
N ALA A 25 -46.82 -17.58 -29.81
CA ALA A 25 -47.31 -16.37 -30.49
C ALA A 25 -47.02 -15.10 -29.69
N LEU A 26 -47.24 -15.11 -28.36
CA LEU A 26 -46.95 -13.98 -27.49
C LEU A 26 -45.45 -13.66 -27.44
N LEU A 27 -44.59 -14.68 -27.40
CA LEU A 27 -43.13 -14.49 -27.46
C LEU A 27 -42.69 -13.92 -28.81
N PHE A 28 -43.28 -14.41 -29.91
CA PHE A 28 -42.96 -13.92 -31.25
C PHE A 28 -43.39 -12.46 -31.42
N VAL A 29 -44.61 -12.11 -31.02
CA VAL A 29 -45.12 -10.74 -31.05
C VAL A 29 -44.29 -9.83 -30.15
N GLY A 30 -43.95 -10.27 -28.94
CA GLY A 30 -43.09 -9.52 -28.02
C GLY A 30 -41.69 -9.27 -28.57
N CYS A 31 -41.07 -10.28 -29.18
CA CYS A 31 -39.74 -10.16 -29.80
C CYS A 31 -39.77 -9.22 -31.01
N PHE A 32 -40.82 -9.33 -31.84
CA PHE A 32 -41.00 -8.45 -33.00
C PHE A 32 -41.29 -7.00 -32.60
N LEU A 33 -42.16 -6.77 -31.62
CA LEU A 33 -42.37 -5.44 -31.04
C LEU A 33 -41.08 -4.90 -30.43
N GLY A 34 -40.29 -5.73 -29.77
CA GLY A 34 -38.98 -5.37 -29.23
C GLY A 34 -38.03 -4.90 -30.33
N MET A 35 -37.94 -5.62 -31.46
CA MET A 35 -37.13 -5.22 -32.60
C MET A 35 -37.63 -3.94 -33.29
N VAL A 36 -38.95 -3.78 -33.44
CA VAL A 36 -39.53 -2.58 -34.04
C VAL A 36 -39.35 -1.37 -33.12
N LEU A 37 -39.58 -1.52 -31.82
CA LEU A 37 -39.29 -0.47 -30.84
C LEU A 37 -37.80 -0.16 -30.77
N PHE A 38 -36.92 -1.15 -30.85
CA PHE A 38 -35.48 -0.94 -30.94
C PHE A 38 -35.08 -0.23 -32.24
N ALA A 39 -35.71 -0.53 -33.37
CA ALA A 39 -35.46 0.18 -34.62
C ALA A 39 -35.96 1.63 -34.59
N VAL A 40 -37.15 1.87 -34.03
CA VAL A 40 -37.78 3.19 -33.95
C VAL A 40 -37.13 4.08 -32.88
N GLN A 41 -36.85 3.54 -31.69
CA GLN A 41 -36.11 4.22 -30.63
C GLN A 41 -34.63 4.31 -30.96
N GLY A 42 -34.05 3.30 -31.61
CA GLY A 42 -32.68 3.28 -32.09
C GLY A 42 -32.42 4.38 -33.10
N GLN A 43 -33.37 4.70 -34.00
CA GLN A 43 -33.23 5.86 -34.89
C GLN A 43 -33.29 7.21 -34.16
N ARG A 44 -34.08 7.35 -33.08
CA ARG A 44 -34.09 8.59 -32.27
C ARG A 44 -32.86 8.71 -31.36
N LEU A 45 -32.34 7.59 -30.87
CA LEU A 45 -31.09 7.52 -30.12
C LEU A 45 -29.85 7.62 -31.02
N TRP A 46 -29.92 7.35 -32.32
CA TRP A 46 -28.78 7.53 -33.23
C TRP A 46 -28.53 9.01 -33.54
N SER A 47 -29.58 9.83 -33.63
CA SER A 47 -29.45 11.28 -33.77
C SER A 47 -28.83 11.96 -32.54
N ILE A 48 -28.92 11.34 -31.36
CA ILE A 48 -28.30 11.82 -30.10
C ILE A 48 -27.02 11.03 -29.77
N GLY A 49 -26.87 9.81 -30.31
CA GLY A 49 -25.91 8.79 -29.87
C GLY A 49 -24.80 8.42 -30.85
N ILE A 50 -24.71 9.08 -32.02
CA ILE A 50 -23.44 9.11 -32.78
C ILE A 50 -22.35 9.90 -31.99
N GLY A 51 -22.73 10.63 -30.94
CA GLY A 51 -21.79 11.17 -29.95
C GLY A 51 -21.29 10.18 -28.88
N ILE A 52 -21.87 8.98 -28.71
CA ILE A 52 -21.60 8.16 -27.50
C ILE A 52 -21.01 6.77 -27.81
N ALA A 53 -21.13 6.22 -29.03
CA ALA A 53 -20.54 4.90 -29.33
C ALA A 53 -19.07 4.93 -29.82
N ALA A 54 -18.47 6.10 -30.02
CA ALA A 54 -17.02 6.26 -30.21
C ALA A 54 -16.29 6.77 -28.94
N ALA A 55 -17.03 7.22 -27.93
CA ALA A 55 -16.46 7.76 -26.69
C ALA A 55 -15.83 6.71 -25.74
N PRO A 56 -16.41 5.52 -25.50
CA PRO A 56 -15.88 4.62 -24.46
C PRO A 56 -14.56 3.93 -24.85
N LEU A 57 -14.27 3.83 -26.16
CA LEU A 57 -12.97 3.35 -26.65
C LEU A 57 -11.93 4.48 -26.80
N ALA A 58 -12.29 5.76 -26.64
CA ALA A 58 -11.30 6.84 -26.53
C ALA A 58 -10.92 7.09 -25.06
N LEU A 59 -11.91 6.99 -24.15
CA LEU A 59 -11.72 7.19 -22.72
C LEU A 59 -10.84 6.12 -22.05
N THR A 60 -10.87 4.87 -22.52
CA THR A 60 -9.96 3.81 -22.02
C THR A 60 -8.51 4.04 -22.42
N TRP A 61 -8.24 4.60 -23.60
CA TRP A 61 -6.87 4.91 -24.04
C TRP A 61 -6.32 6.15 -23.36
N ALA A 62 -7.17 7.15 -23.09
CA ALA A 62 -6.80 8.31 -22.29
C ALA A 62 -6.40 7.93 -20.85
N PHE A 63 -7.19 7.06 -20.19
CA PHE A 63 -6.85 6.58 -18.85
C PHE A 63 -5.61 5.67 -18.82
N HIS A 64 -5.38 4.87 -19.87
CA HIS A 64 -4.22 3.99 -19.92
C HIS A 64 -2.89 4.74 -20.11
N GLY A 65 -2.91 5.86 -20.85
CA GLY A 65 -1.75 6.73 -21.00
C GLY A 65 -1.32 7.40 -19.69
N GLU A 66 -2.29 7.92 -18.93
CA GLU A 66 -2.04 8.57 -17.64
C GLU A 66 -1.60 7.56 -16.57
N LEU A 67 -2.16 6.34 -16.59
CA LEU A 67 -1.72 5.25 -15.71
C LEU A 67 -0.28 4.80 -16.01
N LEU A 68 0.09 4.67 -17.30
CA LEU A 68 1.47 4.35 -17.70
C LEU A 68 2.45 5.46 -17.34
N ALA A 69 2.05 6.72 -17.49
CA ALA A 69 2.87 7.86 -17.07
C ALA A 69 3.11 7.85 -15.54
N LEU A 70 2.08 7.55 -14.74
CA LEU A 70 2.21 7.39 -13.29
C LEU A 70 3.09 6.21 -12.92
N LEU A 71 2.99 5.08 -13.63
CA LEU A 71 3.84 3.90 -13.41
C LEU A 71 5.32 4.18 -13.72
N LEU A 72 5.60 4.85 -14.84
CA LEU A 72 6.96 5.29 -15.20
C LEU A 72 7.51 6.30 -14.19
N SER A 73 6.66 7.22 -13.71
CA SER A 73 7.04 8.21 -12.69
C SER A 73 7.34 7.53 -11.34
N LEU A 74 6.54 6.52 -10.96
CA LEU A 74 6.77 5.72 -9.76
C LEU A 74 8.08 4.93 -9.85
N GLU A 75 8.39 4.34 -11.01
CA GLU A 75 9.65 3.63 -11.24
C GLU A 75 10.87 4.59 -11.24
N ALA A 76 10.71 5.81 -11.74
CA ALA A 76 11.74 6.84 -11.64
C ALA A 76 12.03 7.21 -10.18
N HIS A 77 10.98 7.32 -9.35
CA HIS A 77 11.12 7.59 -7.92
C HIS A 77 11.79 6.45 -7.14
N THR A 78 11.52 5.18 -7.47
CA THR A 78 12.18 4.05 -6.81
C THR A 78 13.67 3.97 -7.15
N ARG A 79 14.06 4.30 -8.39
CA ARG A 79 15.47 4.38 -8.79
C ARG A 79 16.23 5.50 -8.07
N LEU A 80 15.62 6.68 -7.95
CA LEU A 80 16.21 7.82 -7.23
C LEU A 80 16.38 7.51 -5.73
N SER A 81 15.42 6.82 -5.13
CA SER A 81 15.47 6.41 -3.71
C SER A 81 16.63 5.45 -3.43
N ALA A 82 16.88 4.48 -4.33
CA ALA A 82 18.00 3.55 -4.19
C ALA A 82 19.37 4.25 -4.26
N GLU A 83 19.53 5.20 -5.19
CA GLU A 83 20.78 5.96 -5.32
C GLU A 83 21.02 6.88 -4.11
N GLN A 84 19.97 7.48 -3.56
CA GLN A 84 20.07 8.27 -2.34
C GLN A 84 20.48 7.42 -1.13
N ALA A 85 19.91 6.22 -1.00
CA ALA A 85 20.27 5.29 0.08
C ALA A 85 21.76 4.91 0.04
N GLU A 86 22.30 4.64 -1.15
CA GLU A 86 23.73 4.33 -1.34
C GLU A 86 24.63 5.52 -0.96
N LYS A 87 24.28 6.75 -1.39
CA LYS A 87 25.02 7.96 -1.01
C LYS A 87 24.97 8.20 0.49
N THR A 88 23.83 7.96 1.15
CA THR A 88 23.72 8.10 2.61
C THR A 88 24.59 7.08 3.35
N ASN A 89 24.65 5.82 2.88
CA ASN A 89 25.52 4.81 3.49
C ASN A 89 27.00 5.17 3.32
N LYS A 90 27.40 5.64 2.14
CA LYS A 90 28.78 6.07 1.88
C LYS A 90 29.19 7.28 2.72
N LEU A 91 28.27 8.23 2.93
CA LEU A 91 28.47 9.34 3.87
C LEU A 91 28.55 8.85 5.31
N LEU A 92 27.69 7.91 5.71
CA LEU A 92 27.71 7.34 7.05
C LEU A 92 29.02 6.61 7.32
N ASP A 93 29.55 5.85 6.35
CA ASP A 93 30.85 5.18 6.45
C ASP A 93 32.00 6.19 6.56
N THR A 94 31.93 7.30 5.81
CA THR A 94 32.92 8.39 5.89
C THR A 94 32.88 9.08 7.26
N LEU A 95 31.67 9.32 7.79
CA LEU A 95 31.47 9.86 9.13
C LEU A 95 31.94 8.88 10.21
N ARG A 96 31.78 7.57 9.98
CA ARG A 96 32.25 6.53 10.91
C ARG A 96 33.77 6.44 10.98
N MET A 97 34.47 6.68 9.88
CA MET A 97 35.94 6.78 9.87
C MET A 97 36.44 8.11 10.42
N THR A 98 35.64 9.17 10.31
CA THR A 98 35.96 10.50 10.85
C THR A 98 35.43 10.69 12.27
N GLN A 99 34.82 9.67 12.88
CA GLN A 99 34.51 9.70 14.30
C GLN A 99 35.84 9.48 15.02
N PRO A 100 36.50 10.54 15.56
CA PRO A 100 37.62 10.29 16.44
C PRO A 100 37.06 9.45 17.58
N ALA A 101 37.80 8.42 17.95
CA ALA A 101 37.55 7.60 19.13
C ALA A 101 37.68 8.42 20.44
N SER A 102 36.95 9.54 20.58
CA SER A 102 37.12 10.52 21.65
C SER A 102 35.81 10.94 22.34
N LEU A 103 34.74 10.15 22.23
CA LEU A 103 33.59 10.28 23.14
C LEU A 103 33.24 8.97 23.88
N GLU A 104 34.03 7.91 23.70
CA GLU A 104 34.04 6.73 24.58
C GLU A 104 35.37 6.60 25.35
N ALA A 105 36.05 7.73 25.55
CA ALA A 105 36.91 7.91 26.72
C ALA A 105 36.08 8.51 27.86
N THR A 106 34.92 7.90 28.16
CA THR A 106 34.33 7.98 29.50
C THR A 106 35.18 7.14 30.45
N GLY A 107 36.47 7.48 30.56
CA GLY A 107 37.16 7.28 31.81
C GLY A 107 36.42 8.18 32.78
N GLU A 108 35.56 7.59 33.61
CA GLU A 108 34.72 8.30 34.56
C GLU A 108 35.60 9.22 35.40
N ASN A 109 35.59 10.48 35.04
CA ASN A 109 36.42 11.47 35.69
C ASN A 109 35.80 11.74 37.07
N LEU A 110 36.54 11.43 38.11
CA LEU A 110 36.14 11.61 39.49
C LEU A 110 36.52 13.01 39.94
N LEU A 111 35.55 13.75 40.49
CA LEU A 111 35.79 15.06 41.09
C LEU A 111 36.28 14.86 42.52
N ILE A 112 37.59 15.01 42.73
CA ILE A 112 38.24 14.80 44.03
C ILE A 112 38.45 16.15 44.72
N THR A 113 38.16 16.22 46.02
CA THR A 113 38.39 17.41 46.85
C THR A 113 39.51 17.15 47.85
N CYS A 114 40.52 18.02 47.88
CA CYS A 114 41.62 17.89 48.83
C CYS A 114 41.18 18.28 50.25
N PRO A 115 41.38 17.43 51.29
CA PRO A 115 40.97 17.75 52.65
C PRO A 115 41.82 18.84 53.33
N ALA A 116 43.04 19.09 52.83
CA ALA A 116 43.96 20.06 53.44
C ALA A 116 43.77 21.50 52.94
N CYS A 117 43.36 21.68 51.67
CA CYS A 117 43.24 23.00 51.05
C CYS A 117 41.93 23.23 50.29
N THR A 118 41.01 22.26 50.32
CA THR A 118 39.66 22.33 49.71
C THR A 118 39.66 22.51 48.18
N ALA A 119 40.81 22.32 47.54
CA ALA A 119 40.91 22.44 46.10
C ALA A 119 40.30 21.22 45.40
N LYS A 120 39.48 21.49 44.39
CA LYS A 120 38.80 20.50 43.56
C LYS A 120 39.63 20.20 42.31
N PHE A 121 39.80 18.93 41.98
CA PHE A 121 40.51 18.49 40.78
C PHE A 121 39.78 17.31 40.16
N THR A 122 39.88 17.21 38.84
CA THR A 122 39.31 16.13 38.05
C THR A 122 40.41 15.13 37.77
N ALA A 123 40.26 13.89 38.21
CA ALA A 123 41.22 12.81 37.91
C ALA A 123 40.48 11.56 37.42
N SER A 124 41.19 10.68 36.72
CA SER A 124 40.63 9.39 36.29
C SER A 124 40.15 8.56 37.49
N ARG A 125 39.06 7.79 37.32
CA ARG A 125 38.58 6.81 38.31
C ARG A 125 39.67 5.84 38.77
N ASP A 126 40.70 5.62 37.94
CA ASP A 126 41.85 4.78 38.26
C ASP A 126 42.62 5.23 39.51
N PHE A 127 42.43 6.49 39.93
CA PHE A 127 43.04 7.05 41.14
C PHE A 127 42.17 6.87 42.39
N ALA A 128 40.91 6.41 42.26
CA ALA A 128 40.05 6.14 43.41
C ALA A 128 40.70 5.12 44.36
N GLY A 129 40.76 5.46 45.66
CA GLY A 129 41.40 4.65 46.68
C GLY A 129 42.93 4.66 46.67
N LYS A 130 43.58 5.41 45.76
CA LYS A 130 45.04 5.56 45.72
C LYS A 130 45.50 6.83 46.43
N MET A 131 46.73 6.80 46.93
CA MET A 131 47.37 7.96 47.55
C MET A 131 47.85 8.92 46.46
N VAL A 132 47.21 10.09 46.39
CA VAL A 132 47.52 11.16 45.43
C VAL A 132 48.11 12.37 46.16
N ARG A 133 48.90 13.17 45.45
CA ARG A 133 49.48 14.40 45.97
C ARG A 133 48.73 15.61 45.44
N CYS A 134 48.30 16.50 46.33
CA CYS A 134 47.64 17.73 45.92
C CYS A 134 48.60 18.63 45.13
N GLY A 135 48.22 19.07 43.94
CA GLY A 135 49.01 20.00 43.13
C GLY A 135 49.12 21.42 43.71
N LYS A 136 48.22 21.80 44.64
CA LYS A 136 48.22 23.13 45.28
C LYS A 136 48.98 23.18 46.59
N CYS A 137 48.68 22.29 47.53
CA CYS A 137 49.32 22.30 48.86
C CYS A 137 50.43 21.25 49.03
N GLY A 138 50.58 20.31 48.10
CA GLY A 138 51.60 19.26 48.17
C GLY A 138 51.32 18.14 49.17
N THR A 139 50.23 18.23 49.95
CA THR A 139 49.80 17.20 50.92
C THR A 139 49.36 15.92 50.20
N LYS A 140 49.73 14.77 50.76
CA LYS A 140 49.28 13.45 50.28
C LYS A 140 47.97 13.07 50.96
N PHE A 141 47.00 12.59 50.19
CA PHE A 141 45.70 12.14 50.68
C PHE A 141 45.16 11.01 49.79
N ILE A 142 44.15 10.29 50.28
CA ILE A 142 43.50 9.22 49.50
C ILE A 142 42.40 9.87 48.65
N ALA A 143 42.40 9.58 47.35
CA ALA A 143 41.33 10.04 46.47
C ALA A 143 40.05 9.22 46.72
N GLU A 144 39.13 9.82 47.46
CA GLU A 144 37.76 9.34 47.61
C GLU A 144 36.87 10.18 46.68
N GLY A 145 35.90 9.56 46.02
CA GLY A 145 34.89 10.28 45.24
C GLY A 145 33.64 9.47 45.02
#